data_AF-G9L4A2-F1
#
_entry.id   AF-G9L4A2-F1
#
_cell.length_a   1.000
_cell.length_b   1.000
_cell.length_c   1.000
_cell.angle_alpha   90.00
_cell.angle_beta   90.00
_cell.angle_gamma   90.00
#
_symmetry.space_group_name_H-M   'P 1'
#
loop_
_entity.id
_entity.type
_entity.pdbx_description
1 polymer ?
#
loop_
_entity_poly.entity_id
_entity_poly.type
_entity_poly.pdbx_seq_one_letter_code
_entity_poly.pdbx_strand_id
1 'polypeptide(L)'
;LEHYRSCILSGLKNGVPKQRSLNKVLQVRQKPDEDPFEYRERIFKAYRQYVDIDPEAPENVHMVNETFIRQAAPDIYRKLQSVRGASGMPTNQLVEIAFDVFRNRDKVRQKEKERRMRQEAALL
;
A
#
# COMPACT_ATOMS: atom_id res chain seq x y z
N LEU A 1 18.57 -38.20 -17.06
CA LEU A 1 18.78 -36.73 -17.17
C LEU A 1 17.62 -35.92 -16.59
N GLU A 2 16.36 -36.23 -16.90
CA GLU A 2 15.16 -35.56 -16.36
C GLU A 2 15.10 -35.52 -14.83
N HIS A 3 15.35 -36.67 -14.18
CA HIS A 3 15.34 -36.77 -12.71
C HIS A 3 16.38 -35.85 -12.04
N TYR A 4 17.59 -35.81 -12.59
CA TYR A 4 18.67 -34.95 -12.09
C TYR A 4 18.31 -33.45 -12.20
N ARG A 5 17.71 -33.03 -13.32
CA ARG A 5 17.21 -31.66 -13.51
C ARG A 5 16.10 -31.32 -12.51
N SER A 6 15.18 -32.25 -12.27
CA SER A 6 14.11 -32.10 -11.27
C SER A 6 14.66 -31.95 -9.85
N CYS A 7 15.64 -32.77 -9.47
CA CYS A 7 16.30 -32.69 -8.17
C CYS A 7 17.04 -31.36 -7.98
N ILE A 8 17.76 -30.87 -9.00
CA ILE A 8 18.45 -29.57 -8.97
C ILE A 8 17.42 -28.43 -8.79
N LEU A 9 16.33 -28.43 -9.57
CA LEU A 9 15.29 -27.39 -9.46
C LEU A 9 14.57 -27.41 -8.12
N SER A 10 14.30 -28.60 -7.58
CA SER A 10 13.72 -28.76 -6.24
C SER A 10 14.67 -28.30 -5.14
N GLY A 11 15.96 -28.66 -5.25
CA GLY A 11 17.01 -28.21 -4.33
C GLY A 11 17.21 -26.70 -4.36
N LEU A 12 17.12 -26.05 -5.53
CA LEU A 12 17.20 -24.59 -5.64
C LEU A 12 15.95 -23.89 -5.07
N LYS A 13 14.76 -24.47 -5.24
CA LYS A 13 13.52 -23.92 -4.69
C LYS A 13 13.42 -24.07 -3.17
N ASN A 14 13.96 -25.16 -2.62
CA ASN A 14 13.74 -25.57 -1.23
C ASN A 14 14.99 -25.51 -0.34
N GLY A 15 16.19 -25.37 -0.92
CA GLY A 15 17.47 -25.53 -0.22
C GLY A 15 17.93 -24.29 0.57
N VAL A 16 17.36 -23.12 0.31
CA VAL A 16 17.54 -21.93 1.15
C VAL A 16 16.15 -21.48 1.60
N PRO A 17 15.82 -21.55 2.91
CA PRO A 17 14.59 -20.97 3.42
C PRO A 17 14.50 -19.52 2.93
N LYS A 18 13.41 -19.17 2.25
CA LYS A 18 13.20 -17.80 1.79
C LYS A 18 13.23 -16.90 3.02
N GLN A 19 14.33 -16.16 3.21
CA GLN A 19 14.52 -15.38 4.42
C GLN A 19 13.34 -14.40 4.54
N ARG A 20 12.52 -14.59 5.58
CA ARG A 20 11.37 -13.72 5.82
C ARG A 20 11.88 -12.32 6.11
N SER A 21 11.39 -11.33 5.36
CA SER A 21 11.88 -9.95 5.42
C SER A 21 10.72 -8.96 5.43
N LEU A 22 10.28 -8.60 6.64
CA LEU A 22 9.31 -7.51 6.84
C LEU A 22 9.84 -6.17 6.32
N ASN A 23 11.16 -5.93 6.40
CA ASN A 23 11.78 -4.73 5.86
C ASN A 23 11.47 -4.51 4.37
N LYS A 24 11.42 -5.59 3.56
CA LYS A 24 11.07 -5.48 2.14
C LYS A 24 9.61 -5.11 1.92
N VAL A 25 8.70 -5.58 2.78
CA VAL A 25 7.30 -5.13 2.78
C VAL A 25 7.22 -3.64 3.17
N LEU A 26 7.96 -3.23 4.20
CA LEU A 26 8.03 -1.85 4.68
C LEU A 26 8.69 -0.87 3.69
N GLN A 27 9.30 -1.36 2.62
CA GLN A 27 9.81 -0.53 1.51
C GLN A 27 8.77 -0.27 0.40
N VAL A 28 7.65 -0.99 0.38
CA VAL A 28 6.57 -0.79 -0.61
C VAL A 28 5.77 0.46 -0.27
N ARG A 29 6.22 1.61 -0.77
CA ARG A 29 5.49 2.88 -0.64
C ARG A 29 4.61 3.14 -1.86
N GLN A 30 3.47 3.79 -1.65
CA GLN A 30 2.62 4.26 -2.74
C GLN A 30 3.34 5.39 -3.48
N LYS A 31 3.41 5.29 -4.82
CA LYS A 31 3.96 6.38 -5.63
C LYS A 31 2.94 7.53 -5.77
N PRO A 32 3.39 8.76 -6.07
CA PRO A 32 2.49 9.91 -6.18
C PRO A 32 1.36 9.73 -7.20
N ASP A 33 1.59 8.99 -8.28
CA ASP A 33 0.67 8.77 -9.40
C ASP A 33 0.06 7.36 -9.44
N GLU A 34 0.44 6.49 -8.50
CA GLU A 34 0.00 5.10 -8.44
C GLU A 34 -1.40 4.97 -7.85
N ASP A 35 -2.25 4.27 -8.59
CA ASP A 35 -3.62 4.00 -8.18
C ASP A 35 -3.65 3.17 -6.87
N PRO A 36 -4.52 3.51 -5.90
CA PRO A 36 -4.62 2.78 -4.63
C PRO A 36 -4.88 1.27 -4.75
N PHE A 37 -5.57 0.81 -5.80
CA PHE A 37 -5.76 -0.62 -6.07
C PHE A 37 -4.47 -1.27 -6.55
N GLU A 38 -3.73 -0.64 -7.47
CA GLU A 38 -2.41 -1.13 -7.90
C GLU A 38 -1.41 -1.20 -6.74
N TYR A 39 -1.45 -0.19 -5.86
CA TYR A 39 -0.65 -0.15 -4.65
C TYR A 39 -0.99 -1.29 -3.67
N ARG A 40 -2.29 -1.60 -3.47
CA ARG A 40 -2.71 -2.78 -2.68
C ARG A 40 -2.13 -4.06 -3.26
N GLU A 41 -2.21 -4.27 -4.57
CA GLU A 41 -1.69 -5.49 -5.21
C GLU A 41 -0.18 -5.66 -4.99
N ARG A 42 0.59 -4.56 -5.01
CA ARG A 42 2.02 -4.58 -4.68
C ARG A 42 2.28 -4.97 -3.23
N ILE A 43 1.49 -4.45 -2.29
CA ILE A 43 1.58 -4.86 -0.87
C ILE A 43 1.28 -6.36 -0.74
N PHE A 44 0.20 -6.83 -1.35
CA PHE A 44 -0.21 -8.24 -1.26
C PHE A 44 0.87 -9.16 -1.83
N LYS A 45 1.42 -8.79 -3.00
CA LYS A 45 2.55 -9.49 -3.60
C LYS A 45 3.77 -9.50 -2.69
N ALA A 46 4.09 -8.39 -2.02
CA ALA A 46 5.21 -8.30 -1.09
C ALA A 46 5.01 -9.18 0.16
N TYR A 47 3.80 -9.24 0.70
CA TYR A 47 3.48 -10.14 1.82
C TYR A 47 3.69 -11.61 1.44
N ARG A 48 3.08 -12.06 0.35
CA ARG A 48 3.24 -13.43 -0.16
C ARG A 48 4.70 -13.72 -0.54
N GLN A 49 5.40 -12.74 -1.11
CA GLN A 49 6.77 -12.94 -1.58
C GLN A 49 7.79 -12.94 -0.44
N TYR A 50 7.70 -12.03 0.52
CA TYR A 50 8.81 -11.78 1.45
C TYR A 50 8.57 -12.26 2.86
N VAL A 51 7.33 -12.51 3.27
CA VAL A 51 7.04 -12.93 4.65
C VAL A 51 6.17 -14.18 4.75
N ASP A 52 5.70 -14.70 3.61
CA ASP A 52 4.93 -15.96 3.56
C ASP A 52 3.65 -15.87 4.41
N ILE A 53 2.99 -14.72 4.32
CA ILE A 53 1.71 -14.42 4.97
C ILE A 53 0.68 -14.19 3.87
N ASP A 54 -0.49 -14.79 4.00
CA ASP A 54 -1.63 -14.48 3.15
C ASP A 54 -2.25 -13.15 3.57
N PRO A 55 -2.10 -12.08 2.77
CA PRO A 55 -2.61 -10.76 3.11
C PRO A 55 -4.15 -10.68 3.10
N GLU A 56 -4.84 -11.66 2.51
CA GLU A 56 -6.30 -11.69 2.41
C GLU A 56 -6.96 -12.46 3.55
N ALA A 57 -6.18 -13.21 4.33
CA ALA A 57 -6.70 -13.94 5.48
C ALA A 57 -7.22 -12.98 6.56
N PRO A 58 -8.40 -13.22 7.16
CA PRO A 58 -9.02 -12.32 8.13
C PRO A 58 -8.11 -11.92 9.31
N GLU A 59 -7.30 -12.83 9.80
CA GLU A 59 -6.35 -12.60 10.90
C GLU A 59 -5.21 -11.61 10.55
N ASN A 60 -4.94 -11.40 9.26
CA ASN A 60 -3.85 -10.54 8.79
C ASN A 60 -4.33 -9.15 8.35
N VAL A 61 -5.64 -8.94 8.21
CA VAL A 61 -6.25 -7.69 7.72
C VAL A 61 -5.72 -6.47 8.47
N HIS A 62 -5.63 -6.55 9.80
CA HIS A 62 -5.17 -5.41 10.61
C HIS A 62 -3.74 -4.98 10.26
N MET A 63 -2.82 -5.93 10.19
CA MET A 63 -1.41 -5.67 9.86
C MET A 63 -1.24 -5.15 8.42
N VAL A 64 -1.98 -5.73 7.48
CA VAL A 64 -1.95 -5.34 6.07
C VAL A 64 -2.49 -3.92 5.89
N ASN A 65 -3.60 -3.58 6.56
CA ASN A 65 -4.17 -2.25 6.51
C ASN A 65 -3.27 -1.20 7.20
N GLU A 66 -2.65 -1.52 8.34
CA GLU A 66 -1.64 -0.65 8.96
C GLU A 66 -0.49 -0.33 8.00
N THR A 67 -0.02 -1.35 7.28
CA THR A 67 1.02 -1.23 6.27
C THR A 67 0.57 -0.30 5.14
N PHE A 68 -0.62 -0.57 4.57
CA PHE A 68 -1.23 0.24 3.53
C PHE A 68 -1.32 1.72 3.93
N ILE A 69 -1.87 2.01 5.13
CA ILE A 69 -2.05 3.36 5.66
C ILE A 69 -0.70 4.07 5.81
N ARG A 70 0.26 3.46 6.53
CA ARG A 70 1.55 4.09 6.86
C ARG A 70 2.41 4.42 5.64
N GLN A 71 2.24 3.66 4.57
CA GLN A 71 3.05 3.76 3.35
C GLN A 71 2.30 4.42 2.18
N ALA A 72 1.04 4.81 2.38
CA ALA A 72 0.25 5.55 1.40
C ALA A 72 0.83 6.94 1.09
N ALA A 73 0.36 7.53 0.00
CA ALA A 73 0.70 8.91 -0.35
C ALA A 73 0.25 9.88 0.78
N PRO A 74 0.94 11.02 1.01
CA PRO A 74 0.73 11.84 2.20
C PRO A 74 -0.70 12.36 2.41
N ASP A 75 -1.43 12.66 1.35
CA ASP A 75 -2.84 13.09 1.38
C ASP A 75 -3.79 11.93 1.70
N ILE A 76 -3.56 10.76 1.12
CA ILE A 76 -4.29 9.53 1.43
C ILE A 76 -4.03 9.11 2.88
N TYR A 77 -2.77 9.09 3.33
CA TYR A 77 -2.40 8.79 4.72
C TYR A 77 -3.17 9.67 5.70
N ARG A 78 -3.17 11.00 5.49
CA ARG A 78 -3.91 11.96 6.32
C ARG A 78 -5.41 11.65 6.36
N LYS A 79 -6.01 11.30 5.22
CA LYS A 79 -7.43 10.92 5.18
C LYS A 79 -7.68 9.64 5.96
N LEU A 80 -6.92 8.58 5.73
CA LEU A 80 -7.14 7.28 6.35
C LEU A 80 -6.88 7.31 7.86
N GLN A 81 -5.90 8.09 8.33
CA GLN A 81 -5.63 8.28 9.75
C GLN A 81 -6.80 8.95 10.49
N SER A 82 -7.62 9.75 9.79
CA SER A 82 -8.82 10.36 10.37
C SER A 82 -10.02 9.41 10.46
N VAL A 83 -9.97 8.25 9.81
CA VAL A 83 -11.06 7.27 9.82
C VAL A 83 -10.93 6.38 11.06
N ARG A 84 -11.91 6.45 11.97
CA ARG A 84 -11.93 5.64 13.18
C ARG A 84 -11.97 4.15 12.81
N GLY A 85 -10.99 3.40 13.31
CA GLY A 85 -10.93 1.95 13.09
C GLY A 85 -10.49 1.54 11.68
N ALA A 86 -9.88 2.44 10.90
CA ALA A 86 -9.43 2.18 9.52
C ALA A 86 -8.67 0.85 9.37
N SER A 87 -7.75 0.57 10.29
CA SER A 87 -6.93 -0.66 10.24
C SER A 87 -7.76 -1.94 10.42
N GLY A 88 -8.92 -1.89 11.07
CA GLY A 88 -9.80 -3.04 11.25
C GLY A 88 -10.87 -3.22 10.16
N MET A 89 -10.96 -2.31 9.19
CA MET A 89 -11.96 -2.37 8.11
C MET A 89 -11.61 -3.45 7.08
N PRO A 90 -12.59 -3.94 6.30
CA PRO A 90 -12.30 -4.72 5.10
C PRO A 90 -11.36 -3.93 4.18
N THR A 91 -10.27 -4.54 3.72
CA THR A 91 -9.24 -3.85 2.93
C THR A 91 -9.81 -3.17 1.67
N ASN A 92 -10.84 -3.72 1.04
CA ASN A 92 -11.50 -3.07 -0.10
C ASN A 92 -12.16 -1.73 0.26
N GLN A 93 -12.81 -1.62 1.41
CA GLN A 93 -13.40 -0.34 1.86
C GLN A 93 -12.31 0.70 2.14
N LEU A 94 -11.18 0.26 2.72
CA LEU A 94 -10.03 1.13 2.96
C LEU A 94 -9.45 1.68 1.63
N VAL A 95 -9.34 0.81 0.62
CA VAL A 95 -8.84 1.18 -0.72
C VAL A 95 -9.82 2.09 -1.46
N GLU A 96 -11.13 1.89 -1.34
CA GLU A 96 -12.14 2.79 -1.92
C GLU A 96 -12.02 4.22 -1.38
N ILE A 97 -11.85 4.37 -0.06
CA ILE A 97 -11.62 5.70 0.55
C ILE A 97 -10.34 6.33 0.01
N ALA A 98 -9.26 5.55 -0.13
CA ALA A 98 -8.01 6.01 -0.71
C ALA A 98 -8.17 6.45 -2.17
N PHE A 99 -8.94 5.69 -2.95
CA PHE A 99 -9.23 5.99 -4.36
C PHE A 99 -10.03 7.28 -4.52
N ASP A 100 -10.99 7.55 -3.63
CA ASP A 100 -11.72 8.81 -3.64
C ASP A 100 -10.82 10.03 -3.38
N VAL A 101 -9.82 9.91 -2.52
CA VAL A 101 -8.82 10.97 -2.32
C VAL A 101 -7.96 11.12 -3.57
N PHE A 102 -7.45 10.01 -4.09
CA PHE A 102 -6.61 9.98 -5.29
C PHE A 102 -7.30 10.68 -6.48
N ARG A 103 -8.55 10.30 -6.78
CA ARG A 103 -9.32 10.87 -7.90
C ARG A 103 -9.57 12.37 -7.77
N ASN A 104 -9.71 12.87 -6.55
CA ASN A 104 -10.07 14.28 -6.29
C ASN A 104 -8.87 15.19 -6.03
N ARG A 105 -7.65 14.66 -5.96
CA ARG A 105 -6.44 15.39 -5.52
C ARG A 105 -6.15 16.65 -6.33
N ASP A 106 -6.32 16.61 -7.66
CA ASP A 106 -5.96 17.74 -8.52
C ASP A 106 -6.94 18.89 -8.33
N LYS A 107 -8.23 18.57 -8.16
CA LYS A 107 -9.27 19.55 -7.83
C LYS A 107 -9.02 20.20 -6.47
N VAL A 108 -8.61 19.42 -5.47
CA VAL A 108 -8.30 19.94 -4.12
C VAL A 108 -7.06 20.84 -4.17
N ARG A 109 -5.98 20.39 -4.82
CA ARG A 109 -4.75 21.18 -5.00
C ARG A 109 -5.01 22.51 -5.70
N GLN A 110 -5.86 22.52 -6.73
CA GLN A 110 -6.22 23.73 -7.44
C GLN A 110 -6.99 24.72 -6.56
N LYS A 111 -7.99 24.25 -5.81
CA LYS A 111 -8.74 25.08 -4.86
C LYS A 111 -7.86 25.66 -3.76
N GLU A 112 -6.90 24.88 -3.25
CA GLU A 112 -5.95 25.36 -2.25
C GLU A 112 -5.04 26.47 -2.79
N LYS A 113 -4.55 26.32 -4.03
CA LYS A 113 -3.77 27.37 -4.71
C LYS A 113 -4.58 28.64 -4.88
N GLU A 114 -5.81 28.54 -5.38
CA GLU A 114 -6.72 29.70 -5.54
C GLU A 114 -7.00 30.39 -4.21
N ARG A 115 -7.21 29.63 -3.14
CA ARG A 115 -7.42 30.19 -1.80
C ARG A 115 -6.17 30.94 -1.30
N ARG A 116 -4.98 30.40 -1.50
CA ARG A 116 -3.71 31.06 -1.13
C ARG A 116 -3.52 32.35 -1.91
N MET A 117 -3.71 32.33 -3.23
CA MET A 117 -3.60 33.53 -4.06
C MET A 117 -4.58 34.63 -3.61
N ARG A 118 -5.82 34.28 -3.27
CA ARG A 118 -6.81 35.24 -2.74
C ARG A 118 -6.39 35.81 -1.38
N GLN A 119 -5.83 34.99 -0.50
CA GLN A 119 -5.34 35.44 0.82
C GLN A 119 -4.14 36.38 0.67
N GLU A 120 -3.20 36.07 -0.22
CA GLU A 120 -2.03 36.91 -0.51
C GLU A 120 -2.45 38.25 -1.12
N ALA A 121 -3.40 38.25 -2.07
CA ALA A 121 -3.92 39.47 -2.68
C ALA A 121 -4.70 40.36 -1.69
N ALA A 122 -5.28 39.78 -0.63
CA ALA A 122 -6.00 40.54 0.40
C ALA A 122 -5.08 41.17 1.47
N LEU A 123 -3.79 40.86 1.45
CA LEU A 123 -2.77 41.41 2.35
C LEU A 123 -1.97 42.57 1.71
N LEU A 124 -2.26 42.90 0.44
CA LEU A 124 -1.70 44.02 -0.32
C LEU A 124 -2.71 45.16 -0.39
#